data_AF-A0A6G0XJC2-F1
#
_entry.id   AF-A0A6G0XJC2-F1
#
_cell.length_a   1.000
_cell.length_b   1.000
_cell.length_c   1.000
_cell.angle_alpha   90.00
_cell.angle_beta   90.00
_cell.angle_gamma   90.00
#
_symmetry.space_group_name_H-M   'P 1'
#
loop_
_entity.id
_entity.type
_entity.pdbx_description
1 polymer ?
#
loop_
_entity_poly.entity_id
_entity_poly.type
_entity_poly.pdbx_seq_one_letter_code
_entity_poly.pdbx_strand_id
1 'polypeptide(L)'
;MNAFPGVTSLVEQLDKQMLVVLRDGRHLVGMIRSFDQYSNIVLEETCERHVVGNTYCDIPLGLYIIRGENIVLMGELDQAKEAADENLVRKTAEEVLTAEMEQQEQGQATVRDTWNFDHPSQN
;
A
#
# COMPACT_ATOMS: atom_id res chain seq x y z
N MET A 1 23.88 -6.00 -13.08
CA MET A 1 22.50 -5.56 -13.30
C MET A 1 22.54 -4.28 -14.12
N ASN A 2 21.86 -4.26 -15.27
CA ASN A 2 21.64 -3.03 -15.99
C ASN A 2 20.49 -2.31 -15.30
N ALA A 3 20.77 -1.32 -14.46
CA ALA A 3 19.72 -0.52 -13.85
C ALA A 3 19.16 0.43 -14.91
N PHE A 4 17.92 0.18 -15.34
CA PHE A 4 17.21 1.12 -16.19
C PHE A 4 16.78 2.34 -15.36
N PRO A 5 17.06 3.58 -15.78
CA PRO A 5 16.72 4.76 -15.00
C PRO A 5 15.21 5.02 -15.01
N GLY A 6 14.69 5.55 -13.90
CA GLY A 6 13.31 6.04 -13.80
C GLY A 6 12.26 4.98 -14.10
N VAL A 7 11.25 5.35 -14.89
CA VAL A 7 10.08 4.51 -15.18
C VAL A 7 10.42 3.23 -15.92
N THR A 8 11.55 3.18 -16.64
CA THR A 8 11.97 1.94 -17.33
C THR A 8 12.34 0.83 -16.33
N SER A 9 12.69 1.17 -15.08
CA SER A 9 12.89 0.16 -14.02
C SER A 9 11.61 -0.64 -13.68
N LEU A 10 10.42 -0.11 -14.01
CA LEU A 10 9.15 -0.78 -13.73
C LEU A 10 8.93 -2.03 -14.59
N VAL A 11 9.66 -2.18 -15.69
CA VAL A 11 9.64 -3.42 -16.49
C VAL A 11 10.01 -4.62 -15.60
N GLU A 12 10.96 -4.45 -14.69
CA GLU A 12 11.42 -5.52 -13.78
C GLU A 12 10.43 -5.80 -12.64
N GLN A 13 9.37 -4.99 -12.52
CA GLN A 13 8.35 -5.13 -11.48
C GLN A 13 7.09 -5.82 -11.99
N LEU A 14 6.90 -5.96 -13.30
CA LEU A 14 5.75 -6.66 -13.89
C LEU A 14 5.56 -8.06 -13.28
N ASP A 15 4.30 -8.40 -13.02
CA ASP A 15 3.84 -9.67 -12.45
C ASP A 15 4.35 -9.95 -11.03
N LYS A 16 4.81 -8.92 -10.32
CA LYS A 16 5.18 -9.00 -8.91
C LYS A 16 4.10 -8.39 -8.01
N GLN A 17 4.04 -8.89 -6.77
CA GLN A 17 3.24 -8.29 -5.73
C GLN A 17 3.90 -6.99 -5.27
N MET A 18 3.16 -5.89 -5.29
CA MET A 18 3.66 -4.56 -4.94
C MET A 18 2.84 -3.98 -3.80
N LEU A 19 3.51 -3.35 -2.84
CA LEU A 19 2.93 -2.34 -1.97
C LEU A 19 3.03 -0.99 -2.67
N VAL A 20 1.95 -0.23 -2.73
CA VAL A 20 1.87 1.11 -3.30
C VAL A 20 1.27 2.05 -2.27
N VAL A 21 1.99 3.13 -1.92
CA VAL A 21 1.50 4.17 -1.02
C VAL A 21 1.01 5.35 -1.85
N LEU A 22 -0.23 5.74 -1.64
CA LEU A 22 -0.87 6.86 -2.32
C LEU A 22 -0.77 8.16 -1.50
N ARG A 23 -0.94 9.29 -2.18
CA ARG A 23 -0.93 10.62 -1.54
C ARG A 23 -1.99 10.82 -0.46
N ASP A 24 -3.14 10.16 -0.57
CA ASP A 24 -4.23 10.24 0.41
C ASP A 24 -4.01 9.30 1.62
N GLY A 25 -2.80 8.75 1.75
CA GLY A 25 -2.38 7.85 2.82
C GLY A 25 -2.79 6.39 2.64
N ARG A 26 -3.51 6.05 1.56
CA ARG A 26 -3.92 4.66 1.32
C ARG A 26 -2.73 3.80 0.94
N HIS A 27 -2.72 2.59 1.49
CA HIS A 27 -1.73 1.56 1.18
C HIS A 27 -2.42 0.48 0.37
N LEU A 28 -2.00 0.29 -0.88
CA LEU A 28 -2.55 -0.72 -1.77
C LEU A 28 -1.56 -1.85 -1.96
N VAL A 29 -2.05 -3.08 -1.95
CA VAL A 29 -1.27 -4.28 -2.23
C VAL A 29 -1.89 -4.99 -3.42
N GLY A 30 -1.13 -5.26 -4.47
CA GLY A 30 -1.64 -5.96 -5.65
C GLY A 30 -0.54 -6.33 -6.63
N MET A 31 -0.89 -7.11 -7.65
CA MET A 31 0.06 -7.52 -8.68
C MET A 31 0.08 -6.52 -9.82
N ILE A 32 1.24 -5.95 -10.13
CA ILE A 32 1.37 -4.98 -11.23
C ILE A 32 1.32 -5.67 -12.59
N ARG A 33 0.33 -5.32 -13.40
CA ARG A 33 0.10 -5.91 -14.73
C ARG A 33 0.54 -5.03 -15.88
N SER A 34 0.48 -3.72 -15.70
CA SER A 34 0.97 -2.78 -16.69
C SER A 34 1.31 -1.45 -16.06
N PHE A 35 2.13 -0.69 -16.78
CA PHE A 35 2.43 0.69 -16.47
C PHE A 35 2.63 1.48 -17.78
N ASP A 36 2.65 2.80 -17.69
CA ASP A 36 3.03 3.68 -18.78
C ASP A 36 4.20 4.61 -18.41
N GLN A 37 4.64 5.44 -19.36
CA GLN A 37 5.75 6.39 -19.18
C GLN A 37 5.49 7.49 -18.12
N TYR A 38 4.25 7.64 -17.66
CA TYR A 38 3.86 8.57 -16.59
C TYR A 38 3.69 7.86 -15.24
N SER A 39 4.09 6.58 -15.16
CA SER A 39 3.89 5.72 -13.99
C SER A 39 2.42 5.51 -13.62
N ASN A 40 1.48 5.68 -14.55
CA ASN A 40 0.14 5.14 -14.32
C ASN A 40 0.26 3.62 -14.28
N ILE A 41 -0.34 2.95 -13.30
CA ILE A 41 -0.21 1.49 -13.13
C ILE A 41 -1.57 0.81 -13.04
N VAL A 42 -1.62 -0.44 -13.50
CA VAL A 42 -2.76 -1.34 -13.30
C VAL A 42 -2.35 -2.42 -12.31
N LEU A 43 -3.09 -2.52 -11.21
CA LEU A 43 -2.97 -3.58 -10.22
C LEU A 43 -4.13 -4.58 -10.36
N GLU A 44 -3.80 -5.86 -10.36
CA GLU A 44 -4.75 -6.97 -10.27
C GLU A 44 -4.75 -7.53 -8.84
N GLU A 45 -5.87 -8.15 -8.43
CA GLU A 45 -6.04 -8.73 -7.08
C GLU A 45 -5.73 -7.71 -5.96
N THR A 46 -6.03 -6.45 -6.23
CA THR A 46 -5.70 -5.33 -5.36
C THR A 46 -6.49 -5.43 -4.07
N CYS A 47 -5.82 -5.17 -2.96
CA CYS A 47 -6.43 -4.96 -1.66
C CYS A 47 -5.97 -3.61 -1.09
N GLU A 48 -6.82 -2.97 -0.31
CA GLU A 48 -6.41 -1.88 0.57
C GLU A 48 -5.95 -2.47 1.91
N ARG A 49 -4.73 -2.13 2.31
CA ARG A 49 -4.13 -2.58 3.55
C ARG A 49 -4.37 -1.54 4.64
N HIS A 50 -5.04 -1.97 5.71
CA HIS A 50 -5.20 -1.20 6.94
C HIS A 50 -4.21 -1.70 7.98
N VAL A 51 -3.54 -0.77 8.68
CA VAL A 51 -2.49 -1.09 9.66
C VAL A 51 -2.76 -0.34 10.96
N VAL A 52 -2.82 -1.08 12.07
CA VAL A 52 -3.03 -0.56 13.42
C VAL A 52 -2.04 -1.23 14.36
N GLY A 53 -1.13 -0.45 14.94
CA GLY A 53 -0.05 -0.96 15.78
C GLY A 53 0.81 -1.98 15.03
N ASN A 54 0.87 -3.21 15.52
CA ASN A 54 1.58 -4.33 14.90
C ASN A 54 0.65 -5.30 14.14
N THR A 55 -0.56 -4.85 13.79
CA THR A 55 -1.54 -5.70 13.10
C THR A 55 -2.00 -5.06 11.80
N TYR A 56 -2.39 -5.91 10.84
CA TYR A 56 -2.94 -5.43 9.57
C TYR A 56 -4.01 -6.36 9.01
N CYS A 57 -4.84 -5.82 8.12
CA CYS A 57 -5.74 -6.59 7.28
C CYS A 57 -5.73 -6.05 5.85
N ASP A 58 -6.15 -6.89 4.89
CA ASP A 58 -6.27 -6.54 3.48
C ASP A 58 -7.74 -6.63 3.06
N ILE A 59 -8.31 -5.51 2.61
CA ILE A 59 -9.69 -5.40 2.14
C ILE A 59 -9.70 -5.49 0.60
N PRO A 60 -10.36 -6.49 -0.02
CA PRO A 60 -10.34 -6.66 -1.47
C PRO A 60 -10.96 -5.50 -2.24
N LEU A 61 -10.27 -5.05 -3.30
CA LEU A 61 -10.71 -4.04 -4.26
C LEU A 61 -10.82 -4.62 -5.69
N GLY A 62 -10.01 -5.63 -6.04
CA GLY A 62 -10.01 -6.25 -7.37
C GLY A 62 -9.07 -5.56 -8.36
N LEU A 63 -9.57 -5.20 -9.55
CA LEU A 63 -8.77 -4.49 -10.56
C LEU A 63 -8.73 -2.99 -10.24
N TYR A 64 -7.54 -2.42 -10.12
CA TYR A 64 -7.37 -1.03 -9.72
C TYR A 64 -6.42 -0.30 -10.69
N ILE A 65 -6.84 0.87 -11.19
CA ILE A 65 -6.02 1.71 -12.07
C ILE A 65 -5.62 2.95 -11.29
N ILE A 66 -4.31 3.17 -11.15
CA ILE A 66 -3.74 4.25 -10.36
C ILE A 66 -3.10 5.25 -11.31
N ARG A 67 -3.47 6.53 -11.13
CA ARG A 67 -2.79 7.64 -11.82
C ARG A 67 -1.43 7.88 -11.18
N GLY A 68 -0.38 7.93 -11.98
CA GLY A 68 1.01 7.89 -11.54
C GLY A 68 1.38 9.06 -10.65
N GLU A 69 0.76 10.23 -10.85
CA GLU A 69 0.97 11.35 -9.93
C GLU A 69 0.57 10.98 -8.50
N ASN A 70 -0.49 10.19 -8.27
CA ASN A 70 -0.98 9.87 -6.92
C ASN A 70 -0.07 8.90 -6.16
N ILE A 71 0.96 8.34 -6.79
CA ILE A 71 1.89 7.39 -6.17
C ILE A 71 2.98 8.17 -5.43
N VAL A 72 3.12 7.91 -4.14
CA VAL A 72 4.22 8.43 -3.30
C VAL A 72 5.44 7.53 -3.43
N LEU A 73 5.25 6.23 -3.22
CA LEU A 73 6.26 5.20 -3.37
C LEU A 73 5.60 3.85 -3.67
N MET A 74 6.41 2.91 -4.15
CA MET A 74 6.03 1.52 -4.21
C MET A 74 7.24 0.61 -4.06
N GLY A 75 7.00 -0.62 -3.59
CA GLY A 75 8.04 -1.62 -3.37
C GLY A 75 7.49 -3.03 -3.54
N GLU A 76 8.35 -3.92 -4.05
CA GLU A 76 8.05 -5.34 -4.17
C GLU A 76 7.80 -5.93 -2.78
N LEU A 77 6.69 -6.66 -2.63
CA LEU A 77 6.36 -7.44 -1.46
C LEU A 77 6.74 -8.91 -1.69
N ASP A 78 7.71 -9.36 -0.90
CA ASP A 78 8.08 -10.78 -0.83
C ASP A 78 7.13 -11.48 0.15
N GLN A 79 6.22 -12.29 -0.39
CA GLN A 79 5.20 -12.99 0.40
C GLN A 79 5.80 -13.91 1.46
N ALA A 80 6.96 -14.52 1.20
CA ALA A 80 7.60 -15.42 2.15
C ALA A 80 8.19 -14.64 3.33
N LYS A 81 8.71 -13.44 3.08
CA LYS A 81 9.20 -12.55 4.14
C LYS A 81 8.05 -11.96 4.95
N GLU A 82 6.96 -11.53 4.30
CA GLU A 82 5.76 -11.07 5.00
C GLU A 82 5.21 -12.14 5.94
N ALA A 83 5.06 -13.38 5.45
CA ALA A 83 4.51 -14.47 6.25
C ALA A 83 5.41 -14.86 7.44
N ALA A 84 6.69 -14.54 7.38
CA ALA A 84 7.67 -14.81 8.42
C ALA A 84 7.92 -13.61 9.36
N ASP A 85 7.32 -12.45 9.10
CA ASP A 85 7.54 -11.26 9.93
C ASP A 85 6.73 -11.34 11.24
N GLU A 86 7.45 -11.46 12.36
CA GLU A 86 6.85 -11.49 13.69
C GLU A 86 6.39 -10.10 14.17
N ASN A 87 6.83 -9.03 13.51
CA ASN A 87 6.52 -7.65 13.92
C ASN A 87 5.22 -7.13 13.32
N LEU A 88 4.67 -7.78 12.30
CA LEU A 88 3.45 -7.36 11.63
C LEU A 88 2.51 -8.54 11.39
N VAL A 89 1.46 -8.63 12.20
CA VAL A 89 0.57 -9.79 12.26
C VAL A 89 -0.71 -9.54 11.49
N ARG A 90 -1.01 -10.43 10.52
CA ARG A 90 -2.29 -10.38 9.80
C ARG A 90 -3.44 -10.80 10.70
N LYS A 91 -4.50 -10.00 10.74
CA LYS A 91 -5.76 -10.25 11.46
C LYS A 91 -6.97 -10.16 10.54
N THR A 92 -8.15 -10.45 11.07
CA THR A 92 -9.40 -10.26 10.32
C THR A 92 -9.68 -8.76 10.10
N ALA A 93 -10.45 -8.46 9.04
CA ALA A 93 -10.85 -7.08 8.78
C ALA A 93 -11.67 -6.49 9.93
N GLU A 94 -12.52 -7.29 10.56
CA GLU A 94 -13.31 -6.86 11.72
C GLU A 94 -12.41 -6.40 12.87
N GLU A 95 -11.44 -7.22 13.29
CA GLU A 95 -10.52 -6.88 14.38
C GLU A 95 -9.71 -5.60 14.11
N VAL A 96 -9.19 -5.45 12.88
CA VAL A 96 -8.33 -4.31 12.53
C VAL A 96 -9.15 -3.03 12.36
N LEU A 97 -10.32 -3.09 11.72
CA LEU A 97 -11.18 -1.93 11.54
C LEU A 97 -11.76 -1.45 12.87
N THR A 98 -12.13 -2.38 13.78
CA THR A 98 -12.55 -1.99 15.14
C THR A 98 -11.41 -1.29 15.87
N ALA A 99 -10.19 -1.83 15.82
CA ALA A 99 -9.04 -1.19 16.46
C ALA A 99 -8.69 0.18 15.85
N GLU A 100 -8.84 0.33 14.53
CA GLU A 100 -8.63 1.61 13.83
C GLU A 100 -9.66 2.66 14.27
N MET A 101 -10.93 2.26 14.40
CA MET A 101 -11.99 3.13 14.92
C MET A 101 -11.70 3.57 16.36
N GLU A 102 -11.32 2.65 17.24
CA GLU A 102 -10.95 2.98 18.63
C GLU A 102 -9.74 3.93 18.70
N GLN A 103 -8.73 3.74 17.83
CA GLN A 103 -7.57 4.62 17.72
C GLN A 103 -8.00 6.04 17.31
N GLN A 104 -8.90 6.16 16.33
CA GLN A 104 -9.44 7.44 15.89
C GLN A 104 -10.29 8.13 16.96
N GLU A 105 -11.13 7.38 17.70
CA GLU A 105 -11.94 7.90 18.81
C GLU A 105 -11.06 8.43 19.96
N GLN A 106 -9.89 7.83 20.17
CA GLN A 106 -8.88 8.31 21.11
C GLN A 106 -8.08 9.52 20.59
N GLY A 107 -8.37 10.00 19.37
CA GLY A 107 -7.69 11.12 18.74
C GLY A 107 -6.24 10.81 18.33
N GLN A 108 -5.89 9.53 18.19
CA GLN A 108 -4.57 9.11 17.72
C GLN A 108 -4.58 9.05 16.19
N ALA A 109 -3.55 9.61 15.56
CA ALA A 109 -3.40 9.56 14.11
C ALA A 109 -3.24 8.11 13.63
N THR A 110 -4.00 7.72 12.60
CA THR A 110 -3.83 6.42 11.94
C THR A 110 -2.59 6.42 11.04
N VAL A 111 -2.21 5.25 10.54
CA VAL A 111 -1.18 5.15 9.50
C VAL A 111 -1.60 5.95 8.26
N ARG A 112 -2.88 5.90 7.89
CA ARG A 112 -3.41 6.68 6.77
C ARG A 112 -3.27 8.19 6.99
N ASP A 113 -3.60 8.68 8.18
CA ASP A 113 -3.45 10.11 8.51
C ASP A 113 -1.99 10.55 8.46
N THR A 114 -1.10 9.72 8.99
CA THR A 114 0.35 9.99 9.03
C THR A 114 0.95 10.09 7.62
N TRP A 115 0.42 9.31 6.68
CA TRP A 115 0.88 9.27 5.28
C TRP A 115 0.00 10.10 4.34
N ASN A 116 -0.85 11.00 4.87
CA ASN A 116 -1.67 11.86 4.04
C ASN A 116 -0.88 13.11 3.61
N PHE A 117 -0.45 13.13 2.35
CA PHE A 117 0.27 14.25 1.73
C PHE A 117 -0.65 15.34 1.17
N ASP A 118 -1.92 15.01 0.94
CA ASP A 118 -2.91 16.00 0.50
C ASP A 118 -3.35 16.89 1.69
N HIS A 119 -3.32 16.33 2.90
CA HIS A 119 -3.62 17.01 4.17
C HIS A 119 -2.56 16.67 5.23
N PRO A 120 -1.35 17.25 5.15
CA PRO A 120 -0.28 16.94 6.09
C PRO A 120 -0.70 17.26 7.52
N SER A 121 -0.45 16.32 8.43
CA SER A 121 -0.66 16.51 9.87
C SER A 121 0.10 17.75 10.33
N GLN A 122 -0.61 18.73 10.90
CA GLN A 122 0.02 19.90 11.52
C GLN A 122 0.69 19.44 12.82
N ASN A 123 2.01 19.18 12.76
CA ASN A 123 2.84 19.04 13.96
C ASN A 123 2.97 20.38 14.68
#